data_AF-G8R4U1-F1
#
_entry.id   AF-G8R4U1-F1
#
_cell.length_a   1.000
_cell.length_b   1.000
_cell.length_c   1.000
_cell.angle_alpha   90.00
_cell.angle_beta   90.00
_cell.angle_gamma   90.00
#
_symmetry.space_group_name_H-M   'P 1'
#
loop_
_entity.id
_entity.type
_entity.pdbx_description
1 polymer ?
#
loop_
_entity_poly.entity_id
_entity_poly.type
_entity_poly.pdbx_seq_one_letter_code
_entity_poly.pdbx_strand_id
1 'polypeptide(L)' 'MIALVCLTLGLAPFAPEPHVWEKLKWVANGAVGMVWYDWFDLLLHGSPWAMLIIGLVGRFALSKDETPPSMR' A
#
# COMPACT_ATOMS: atom_id res chain seq x y z
N MET A 1 -12.69 4.33 4.80
CA MET A 1 -11.65 5.21 5.37
C MET A 1 -10.28 4.97 4.74
N ILE A 2 -9.73 3.74 4.77
CA ILE A 2 -8.37 3.44 4.26
C ILE A 2 -8.15 3.88 2.80
N ALA A 3 -9.13 3.66 1.91
CA ALA A 3 -9.04 4.11 0.53
C ALA A 3 -8.85 5.64 0.40
N LEU A 4 -9.51 6.45 1.25
CA LEU A 4 -9.31 7.90 1.27
C LEU A 4 -7.91 8.28 1.74
N VAL A 5 -7.33 7.54 2.69
CA VAL A 5 -5.95 7.75 3.15
C VAL A 5 -4.95 7.40 2.05
N CYS A 6 -5.22 6.36 1.24
CA CYS A 6 -4.40 6.05 0.06
C CYS A 6 -4.45 7.19 -0.96
N LEU A 7 -5.65 7.70 -1.26
CA LEU A 7 -5.85 8.77 -2.24
C LEU A 7 -5.37 10.14 -1.77
N THR A 8 -5.13 10.33 -0.47
CA THR A 8 -4.60 11.57 0.10
C THR A 8 -3.15 11.41 0.53
N LEU A 9 -2.89 10.92 1.75
CA LEU A 9 -1.53 10.73 2.26
C LEU A 9 -0.72 9.79 1.37
N GLY A 10 -1.28 8.69 0.90
CA GLY A 10 -0.54 7.69 0.12
C GLY A 10 -0.11 8.16 -1.28
N LEU A 11 -0.76 9.17 -1.84
CA LEU A 11 -0.41 9.77 -3.14
C LEU A 11 0.28 11.13 -3.02
N ALA A 12 0.29 11.73 -1.83
CA ALA A 12 0.92 13.03 -1.62
C ALA A 12 2.45 12.93 -1.73
N PRO A 13 3.11 13.99 -2.23
CA PRO A 13 2.56 15.08 -3.03
C PRO A 13 2.16 14.58 -4.42
N PHE A 14 1.12 15.15 -5.02
CA PHE A 14 0.59 14.66 -6.30
C PHE A 14 1.41 15.07 -7.53
N ALA A 15 2.29 16.06 -7.38
CA ALA A 15 3.08 16.63 -8.46
C ALA A 15 4.54 16.85 -8.01
N PRO A 16 5.54 16.69 -8.90
CA PRO A 16 5.41 16.20 -10.28
C PRO A 16 5.02 14.72 -10.37
N GLU A 17 5.27 13.95 -9.30
CA GLU A 17 4.81 12.58 -9.13
C GLU A 17 4.62 12.23 -7.65
N PRO A 18 3.74 11.27 -7.30
CA PRO A 18 3.59 10.76 -5.95
C PRO A 18 4.90 10.25 -5.36
N HIS A 19 5.19 10.62 -4.11
CA HIS A 19 6.37 10.14 -3.38
C HIS A 19 6.45 8.60 -3.36
N VAL A 20 5.34 7.91 -3.10
CA VAL A 20 5.32 6.44 -3.15
C VAL A 20 5.79 5.90 -4.51
N TRP A 21 5.46 6.57 -5.62
CA TRP A 21 5.85 6.13 -6.95
C TRP A 21 7.32 6.45 -7.24
N GLU A 22 7.79 7.64 -6.86
CA GLU A 22 9.20 8.04 -6.94
C GLU A 22 10.09 7.03 -6.19
N LYS A 23 9.77 6.75 -4.92
CA LYS A 23 10.57 5.84 -4.09
C LYS A 23 10.52 4.39 -4.56
N LEU A 24 9.38 3.91 -5.08
CA LEU A 24 9.31 2.57 -5.67
C LEU A 24 10.23 2.42 -6.89
N LYS A 25 10.29 3.41 -7.78
CA LYS A 25 11.25 3.41 -8.90
C LYS A 25 12.69 3.46 -8.41
N TRP A 26 12.95 4.25 -7.36
CA TRP A 26 14.28 4.33 -6.75
C TRP A 26 14.72 2.97 -6.19
N VAL A 27 13.85 2.29 -5.44
CA VAL A 27 14.10 0.93 -4.93
C VAL A 27 14.28 -0.07 -6.07
N ALA A 28 13.47 0.00 -7.12
CA ALA A 28 13.61 -0.85 -8.31
C ALA A 28 14.96 -0.66 -9.02
N ASN A 29 15.57 0.52 -8.88
CA ASN A 29 16.91 0.82 -9.38
C ASN A 29 18.03 0.58 -8.35
N GLY A 30 17.77 -0.26 -7.34
CA GLY A 30 18.76 -0.71 -6.36
C GLY A 30 18.93 0.19 -5.14
N ALA A 31 18.03 1.17 -4.92
CA ALA A 31 18.05 2.08 -3.76
C ALA A 31 19.39 2.82 -3.57
N VAL A 32 20.18 2.99 -4.64
CA VAL A 32 21.49 3.62 -4.58
C VAL A 32 21.35 5.07 -4.11
N GLY A 33 22.00 5.40 -3.00
CA GLY A 33 21.98 6.75 -2.42
C GLY A 33 20.74 7.07 -1.58
N MET A 34 19.80 6.13 -1.36
CA MET A 34 18.70 6.37 -0.43
C MET A 34 19.23 6.52 0.99
N VAL A 35 18.77 7.54 1.69
CA VAL A 35 19.07 7.75 3.11
C VAL A 35 17.84 7.53 3.97
N TRP A 36 17.99 7.65 5.28
CA TRP A 36 16.94 7.24 6.24
C TRP A 36 15.59 7.93 5.99
N TYR A 37 15.57 9.20 5.56
CA TYR A 37 14.33 9.91 5.30
C TYR A 37 13.64 9.46 4.01
N ASP A 38 14.38 8.96 3.00
CA ASP A 38 13.75 8.37 1.81
C ASP A 38 13.04 7.06 2.13
N TRP A 39 13.62 6.27 3.04
CA TRP A 39 12.97 5.06 3.55
C TRP A 39 11.76 5.38 4.40
N PHE A 40 11.86 6.41 5.25
CA PHE A 40 10.71 6.90 6.02
C PHE A 40 9.59 7.39 5.10
N ASP A 41 9.93 8.12 4.05
CA ASP A 41 9.00 8.64 3.04
C ASP A 41 8.29 7.49 2.30
N LEU A 42 9.03 6.48 1.84
CA LEU A 42 8.47 5.27 1.24
C LEU A 42 7.52 4.54 2.20
N LEU A 43 7.89 4.41 3.48
CA LEU A 43 7.06 3.75 4.49
C LEU A 43 5.79 4.56 4.79
N LEU A 44 5.91 5.86 4.95
CA LEU A 44 4.79 6.75 5.28
C LEU A 44 3.76 6.77 4.15
N HIS A 45 4.21 6.95 2.91
CA HIS A 45 3.32 7.02 1.75
C HIS A 45 2.90 5.62 1.25
N GLY A 46 3.72 4.59 1.48
CA GLY A 46 3.41 3.21 1.08
C GLY A 46 2.53 2.43 2.06
N SER A 47 2.58 2.74 3.36
CA SER A 47 1.82 1.97 4.38
C SER A 47 0.30 1.98 4.20
N PRO A 48 -0.38 3.07 3.77
CA PRO A 48 -1.81 3.03 3.49
C PRO A 48 -2.16 2.01 2.40
N TRP A 49 -1.33 1.91 1.36
CA TRP A 49 -1.51 0.96 0.26
C TRP A 49 -1.32 -0.48 0.72
N ALA A 50 -0.26 -0.74 1.50
CA ALA A 50 -0.04 -2.07 2.08
C ALA A 50 -1.23 -2.52 2.92
N MET A 51 -1.76 -1.64 3.80
CA MET A 51 -2.96 -1.92 4.60
C MET A 51 -4.19 -2.18 3.74
N LEU A 52 -4.39 -1.39 2.67
CA LEU A 52 -5.52 -1.58 1.75
C LEU A 52 -5.43 -2.95 1.06
N ILE A 53 -4.26 -3.30 0.52
CA ILE A 53 -4.03 -4.57 -0.18
C ILE A 53 -4.26 -5.76 0.77
N ILE A 54 -3.66 -5.72 1.96
CA ILE A 54 -3.82 -6.77 2.98
C ILE A 54 -5.30 -6.93 3.35
N GLY A 55 -6.02 -5.83 3.59
CA GLY A 55 -7.44 -5.86 3.92
C GLY A 55 -8.31 -6.42 2.81
N LEU A 56 -8.03 -6.09 1.54
CA LEU A 56 -8.77 -6.64 0.40
C LEU A 56 -8.49 -8.13 0.21
N VAL A 57 -7.22 -8.54 0.22
CA VAL A 57 -6.83 -9.95 0.10
C VAL A 57 -7.42 -10.78 1.23
N GLY A 58 -7.33 -10.29 2.47
CA GLY A 58 -7.91 -10.95 3.65
C GLY A 58 -9.41 -11.14 3.53
N ARG A 59 -10.16 -10.14 3.03
CA ARG A 59 -11.60 -10.28 2.77
C ARG A 59 -11.90 -11.38 1.76
N PHE A 60 -11.16 -11.45 0.65
CA PHE A 60 -11.36 -12.50 -0.36
C PHE A 60 -10.93 -13.89 0.10
N ALA A 61 -9.93 -13.98 0.98
CA ALA A 61 -9.49 -15.24 1.56
C ALA A 61 -10.50 -15.78 2.58
N LEU A 62 -11.03 -14.91 3.44
CA LEU A 62 -11.98 -15.27 4.50
C LEU A 62 -13.42 -15.46 4.00
N SER A 63 -13.80 -14.86 2.88
CA SER A 63 -15.14 -15.02 2.30
C SER A 63 -15.41 -16.42 1.73
N LYS A 64 -14.42 -17.31 1.68
CA LYS A 64 -14.56 -18.66 1.12
C LYS A 64 -15.14 -19.69 2.10
N ASP A 65 -15.21 -19.38 3.39
CA ASP A 65 -15.60 -20.35 4.43
C ASP A 65 -17.08 -20.29 4.84
N GLU A 66 -17.87 -19.42 4.23
CA GLU A 66 -19.28 -19.18 4.60
C GLU A 66 -20.27 -20.24 4.10
N THR A 67 -19.81 -21.38 3.55
CA THR A 67 -20.72 -22.46 3.15
C THR A 67 -21.50 -22.96 4.37
N PRO A 68 -22.84 -22.78 4.41
CA PRO A 68 -23.63 -23.13 5.57
C PRO A 68 -23.46 -24.62 5.92
N PRO A 69 -23.48 -25.01 7.21
CA PRO A 69 -23.38 -26.41 7.61
C PRO A 69 -24.42 -27.33 6.98
N SER A 70 -25.55 -26.79 6.53
CA SER A 70 -26.63 -27.52 5.84
C SER A 70 -26.35 -27.86 4.37
N MET A 71 -25.26 -27.34 3.78
CA MET A 71 -24.88 -27.55 2.37
C MET A 71 -23.56 -28.32 2.20
N ARG A 72 -23.03 -28.91 3.28
CA ARG A 72 -21.84 -29.78 3.24
C ARG A 72 -22.22 -31.25 3.25
#